data_AF-A0A9W9DC55-F1
#
_entry.id   AF-A0A9W9DC55-F1
#
_cell.length_a   1.000
_cell.length_b   1.000
_cell.length_c   1.000
_cell.angle_alpha   90.00
_cell.angle_beta   90.00
_cell.angle_gamma   90.00
#
_symmetry.space_group_name_H-M   'P 1'
#
loop_
_entity.id
_entity.type
_entity.pdbx_description
1 polymer ?
#
loop_
_entity_poly.entity_id
_entity_poly.type
_entity_poly.pdbx_seq_one_letter_code
_entity_poly.pdbx_strand_id
1 'polypeptide(L)'
;MSLQMIRSFIANIFLSPSRFLRVILLRLRNRLTHTSTPQRSMPPPKFYHDDEAWTDVAPLPQDDGGMHPLAAIAYTEEYSEAMGYLRAVMANNEFSERVLGLTEHIINMNPAHYTVWLYRAKTISELGKPLEDEIKWLNPTALKHLKNYQIWHHRQTIIDALGSPEGEADFVSQMLEKDEKNYHVWSYRQWLVKRFDLFDKPEELQWTESMIDADVRNNSAWNHRYYLVIGGRKGKAPSEDVTKREIEYTKEAIRKAPQNQSPWNYLMGILRAAELPKSAIKSFATEFADIQSPDDVYSSHALDLLADIYAEEENNKESAEKALDLLATRYDPIRANYWNYRKGLLSKPGVAA
;
A
#
# COMPACT_ATOMS: atom_id res chain seq x y z
N MET A 1 12.24 -26.27 16.83
CA MET A 1 11.19 -26.18 15.79
C MET A 1 11.74 -25.68 14.43
N SER A 2 12.95 -26.08 14.03
CA SER A 2 13.66 -25.47 12.87
C SER A 2 14.41 -26.43 11.94
N LEU A 3 14.32 -27.76 12.12
CA LEU A 3 14.93 -28.72 11.17
C LEU A 3 13.94 -29.35 10.19
N GLN A 4 12.64 -29.41 10.52
CA GLN A 4 11.61 -29.98 9.64
C GLN A 4 11.28 -29.07 8.45
N MET A 5 11.32 -27.75 8.64
CA MET A 5 11.04 -26.77 7.57
C MET A 5 12.17 -26.72 6.52
N ILE A 6 13.42 -26.84 6.98
CA ILE A 6 14.61 -26.89 6.09
C ILE A 6 14.66 -28.22 5.32
N ARG A 7 14.28 -29.34 5.95
CA ARG A 7 14.15 -30.64 5.25
C ARG A 7 13.04 -30.63 4.20
N SER A 8 11.89 -30.00 4.44
CA SER A 8 10.82 -29.87 3.45
C SER A 8 11.16 -28.90 2.30
N PHE A 9 12.01 -27.90 2.56
CA PHE A 9 12.49 -26.98 1.52
C PHE A 9 13.55 -27.64 0.62
N ILE A 10 14.49 -28.39 1.21
CA ILE A 10 15.51 -29.12 0.46
C ILE A 10 14.91 -30.32 -0.29
N ALA A 11 13.95 -31.05 0.30
CA ALA A 11 13.25 -32.14 -0.40
C ALA A 11 12.48 -31.64 -1.64
N ASN A 12 11.91 -30.43 -1.61
CA ASN A 12 11.25 -29.84 -2.79
C ASN A 12 12.23 -29.38 -3.89
N ILE A 13 13.48 -29.07 -3.54
CA ILE A 13 14.53 -28.75 -4.52
C ILE A 13 15.05 -30.02 -5.22
N PHE A 14 15.04 -31.17 -4.55
CA PHE A 14 15.54 -32.43 -5.10
C PHE A 14 14.46 -33.35 -5.72
N LEU A 15 13.16 -33.07 -5.55
CA LEU A 15 12.07 -33.91 -6.08
C LEU A 15 11.53 -33.53 -7.47
N SER A 16 12.03 -32.47 -8.11
CA SER A 16 11.70 -32.22 -9.53
C SER A 16 12.78 -31.39 -10.22
N PRO A 17 13.88 -32.02 -10.66
CA PRO A 17 14.83 -31.41 -11.61
C PRO A 17 14.10 -30.87 -12.85
N SER A 18 12.96 -31.47 -13.17
CA SER A 18 12.07 -31.11 -14.27
C SER A 18 11.43 -29.72 -14.15
N ARG A 19 11.19 -29.16 -12.96
CA ARG A 19 10.63 -27.79 -12.82
C ARG A 19 11.66 -26.71 -13.10
N PHE A 20 12.88 -26.87 -12.58
CA PHE A 20 13.96 -25.92 -12.82
C PHE A 20 14.47 -26.00 -14.28
N LEU A 21 14.57 -27.21 -14.84
CA LEU A 21 14.81 -27.39 -16.27
C LEU A 21 13.68 -26.81 -17.13
N ARG A 22 12.40 -26.94 -16.74
CA ARG A 22 11.28 -26.34 -17.48
C ARG A 22 11.41 -24.84 -17.60
N VAL A 23 11.72 -24.14 -16.50
CA VAL A 23 11.87 -22.68 -16.47
C VAL A 23 13.04 -22.22 -17.35
N ILE A 24 14.17 -22.94 -17.30
CA ILE A 24 15.34 -22.64 -18.13
C ILE A 24 15.08 -22.94 -19.61
N LEU A 25 14.44 -24.08 -19.92
CA LEU A 25 14.07 -24.48 -21.29
C LEU A 25 13.00 -23.56 -21.89
N LEU A 26 12.04 -23.06 -21.09
CA LEU A 26 11.07 -22.05 -21.51
C LEU A 26 11.73 -20.71 -21.82
N ARG A 27 12.69 -20.27 -20.98
CA ARG A 27 13.49 -19.05 -21.25
C ARG A 27 14.36 -19.18 -22.50
N LEU A 28 14.91 -20.36 -22.77
CA LEU A 28 15.69 -20.64 -23.98
C LEU A 28 14.81 -20.76 -25.24
N ARG A 29 13.62 -21.36 -25.12
CA ARG A 29 12.63 -21.45 -26.20
C ARG A 29 12.11 -20.07 -26.61
N ASN A 30 11.77 -19.22 -25.65
CA ASN A 30 11.29 -17.86 -25.93
C ASN A 30 12.36 -16.95 -26.56
N ARG A 31 13.67 -17.23 -26.34
CA ARG A 31 14.76 -16.54 -27.04
C ARG A 31 14.93 -16.98 -28.50
N LEU A 32 14.44 -18.16 -28.88
CA LEU A 32 14.63 -18.72 -30.23
C LEU A 32 13.40 -18.55 -31.14
N THR A 33 12.25 -18.12 -30.60
CA THR A 33 10.99 -17.95 -31.34
C THR A 33 10.51 -16.50 -31.35
N HIS A 34 11.34 -15.54 -31.78
CA HIS A 34 10.90 -14.17 -32.02
C HIS A 34 10.91 -13.84 -33.51
N THR A 35 9.94 -14.41 -34.23
CA THR A 35 9.39 -13.85 -35.48
C THR A 35 7.91 -14.22 -35.56
N SER A 36 7.09 -13.65 -34.68
CA SER A 36 5.63 -13.61 -34.87
C SER A 36 5.14 -12.21 -34.56
N THR A 37 4.63 -11.55 -35.60
CA THR A 37 3.92 -10.28 -35.54
C THR A 37 2.84 -10.37 -34.44
N PRO A 38 2.65 -9.34 -33.59
CA PRO A 38 1.61 -9.39 -32.56
C PRO A 38 0.24 -9.39 -33.25
N GLN A 39 -0.37 -10.58 -33.33
CA GLN A 39 -1.75 -10.72 -33.75
C GLN A 39 -2.60 -10.07 -32.67
N ARG A 40 -3.11 -8.86 -32.95
CA ARG A 40 -4.02 -8.13 -32.08
C ARG A 40 -5.19 -9.07 -31.78
N SER A 41 -5.28 -9.55 -30.54
CA SER A 41 -6.38 -10.42 -30.12
C SER A 41 -7.68 -9.69 -30.41
N MET A 42 -8.58 -10.34 -31.16
CA MET A 42 -9.95 -9.82 -31.34
C MET A 42 -10.56 -9.59 -29.96
N PRO A 43 -11.36 -8.52 -29.77
CA PRO A 43 -12.03 -8.31 -28.50
C PRO A 43 -12.87 -9.55 -28.16
N PRO A 44 -12.94 -9.95 -26.88
CA PRO A 44 -13.72 -11.12 -26.50
C PRO A 44 -15.18 -10.94 -26.93
N PRO A 45 -15.86 -12.02 -27.34
CA PRO A 45 -17.24 -11.93 -27.76
C PRO A 45 -18.14 -11.55 -26.57
N LYS A 46 -19.28 -10.93 -26.87
CA LYS A 46 -20.29 -10.58 -25.86
C LYS A 46 -20.97 -11.84 -25.31
N PHE A 47 -21.32 -12.76 -26.21
CA PHE A 47 -21.90 -14.07 -25.90
C PHE A 47 -21.03 -15.15 -26.52
N TYR A 48 -20.93 -16.29 -25.85
CA TYR A 48 -19.96 -17.35 -26.16
C TYR A 48 -20.62 -18.55 -26.87
N HIS A 49 -21.93 -18.74 -26.71
CA HIS A 49 -22.69 -19.82 -27.37
C HIS A 49 -22.72 -19.72 -28.91
N ASP A 50 -22.57 -18.50 -29.44
CA ASP A 50 -22.53 -18.24 -30.89
C ASP A 50 -21.09 -18.18 -31.44
N ASP A 51 -20.07 -18.28 -30.59
CA ASP A 51 -18.67 -18.19 -31.02
C ASP A 51 -18.15 -19.60 -31.38
N GLU A 52 -17.71 -19.76 -32.64
CA GLU A 52 -17.15 -21.01 -33.16
C GLU A 52 -16.00 -21.54 -32.27
N ALA A 53 -15.21 -20.64 -31.67
CA ALA A 53 -14.10 -20.96 -30.79
C ALA A 53 -14.52 -21.52 -29.42
N TRP A 54 -15.82 -21.60 -29.11
CA TRP A 54 -16.36 -22.10 -27.85
C TRP A 54 -17.34 -23.28 -28.01
N THR A 55 -17.55 -23.75 -29.23
CA THR A 55 -18.47 -24.86 -29.55
C THR A 55 -18.14 -26.20 -28.90
N ASP A 56 -16.88 -26.40 -28.48
CA ASP A 56 -16.40 -27.57 -27.76
C ASP A 56 -16.61 -27.51 -26.23
N VAL A 57 -17.10 -26.38 -25.71
CA VAL A 57 -17.31 -26.16 -24.27
C VAL A 57 -18.78 -26.01 -23.95
N ALA A 58 -19.33 -26.90 -23.12
CA ALA A 58 -20.66 -26.71 -22.54
C ALA A 58 -20.57 -25.81 -21.29
N PRO A 59 -21.32 -24.69 -21.20
CA PRO A 59 -21.26 -23.81 -20.04
C PRO A 59 -21.80 -24.50 -18.78
N LEU A 60 -21.13 -24.28 -17.64
CA LEU A 60 -21.57 -24.81 -16.34
C LEU A 60 -22.36 -23.74 -15.58
N PRO A 61 -23.67 -23.91 -15.31
CA PRO A 61 -24.47 -22.91 -14.60
C PRO A 61 -24.00 -22.73 -13.15
N GLN A 62 -24.38 -21.60 -12.53
CA GLN A 62 -24.17 -21.38 -11.11
C GLN A 62 -25.18 -22.21 -10.31
N ASP A 63 -24.72 -22.88 -9.27
CA ASP A 63 -25.59 -23.59 -8.32
C ASP A 63 -25.69 -22.80 -7.01
N ASP A 64 -26.82 -22.12 -6.82
CA ASP A 64 -27.13 -21.32 -5.62
C ASP A 64 -28.01 -22.07 -4.60
N GLY A 65 -28.11 -23.41 -4.69
CA GLY A 65 -28.77 -24.23 -3.66
C GLY A 65 -30.27 -24.45 -3.84
N GLY A 66 -30.77 -24.49 -5.08
CA GLY A 66 -32.13 -24.94 -5.40
C GLY A 66 -33.22 -23.86 -5.33
N MET A 67 -34.40 -24.19 -4.78
CA MET A 67 -35.63 -23.38 -4.93
C MET A 67 -35.63 -22.03 -4.19
N HIS A 68 -34.76 -21.85 -3.20
CA HIS A 68 -34.75 -20.66 -2.33
C HIS A 68 -33.34 -20.12 -2.11
N PRO A 69 -32.68 -19.62 -3.17
CA PRO A 69 -31.33 -19.08 -3.05
C PRO A 69 -31.33 -17.81 -2.18
N LEU A 70 -30.37 -17.69 -1.28
CA LEU A 70 -30.20 -16.52 -0.42
C LEU A 70 -29.32 -15.48 -1.11
N ALA A 71 -29.73 -14.21 -1.08
CA ALA A 71 -29.02 -13.10 -1.72
C ALA A 71 -28.70 -13.34 -3.21
N ALA A 72 -29.59 -14.04 -3.92
CA ALA A 72 -29.46 -14.29 -5.34
C ALA A 72 -29.41 -12.96 -6.12
N ILE A 73 -28.37 -12.82 -6.94
CA ILE A 73 -28.20 -11.64 -7.77
C ILE A 73 -28.89 -11.93 -9.11
N ALA A 74 -29.76 -11.01 -9.53
CA ALA A 74 -30.33 -11.03 -10.87
C ALA A 74 -29.27 -10.55 -11.89
N TYR A 75 -28.34 -11.44 -12.25
CA TYR A 75 -27.29 -11.16 -13.21
C TYR A 75 -27.85 -10.88 -14.61
N THR A 76 -27.10 -10.13 -15.41
CA THR A 76 -27.36 -10.05 -16.85
C THR A 76 -27.11 -11.40 -17.51
N GLU A 77 -27.75 -11.65 -18.65
CA GLU A 77 -27.50 -12.85 -19.46
C GLU A 77 -26.02 -12.98 -19.83
N GLU A 78 -25.41 -11.86 -20.26
CA GLU A 78 -23.99 -11.74 -20.61
C GLU A 78 -23.06 -12.20 -19.47
N TYR A 79 -23.26 -11.68 -18.26
CA TYR A 79 -22.43 -12.06 -17.11
C TYR A 79 -22.66 -13.52 -16.71
N SER A 80 -23.92 -13.96 -16.69
CA SER A 80 -24.31 -15.33 -16.34
C SER A 80 -23.67 -16.35 -17.28
N GLU A 81 -23.72 -16.07 -18.58
CA GLU A 81 -23.15 -16.91 -19.62
C GLU A 81 -21.63 -16.95 -19.54
N ALA A 82 -20.95 -15.79 -19.49
CA ALA A 82 -19.50 -15.72 -19.39
C ALA A 82 -18.98 -16.48 -18.16
N MET A 83 -19.63 -16.29 -17.00
CA MET A 83 -19.31 -17.05 -15.79
C MET A 83 -19.57 -18.56 -15.94
N GLY A 84 -20.55 -18.95 -16.76
CA GLY A 84 -20.82 -20.35 -17.07
C GLY A 84 -19.69 -21.01 -17.85
N TYR A 85 -19.21 -20.33 -18.88
CA TYR A 85 -18.02 -20.76 -19.62
C TYR A 85 -16.77 -20.75 -18.74
N LEU A 86 -16.60 -19.76 -17.85
CA LEU A 86 -15.47 -19.72 -16.92
C LEU A 86 -15.47 -20.95 -16.01
N ARG A 87 -16.61 -21.29 -15.41
CA ARG A 87 -16.73 -22.49 -14.58
C ARG A 87 -16.41 -23.76 -15.36
N ALA A 88 -16.84 -23.86 -16.63
CA ALA A 88 -16.55 -25.00 -17.50
C ALA A 88 -15.04 -25.18 -17.78
N VAL A 89 -14.36 -24.11 -18.21
CA VAL A 89 -12.90 -24.18 -18.48
C VAL A 89 -12.10 -24.42 -17.21
N MET A 90 -12.53 -23.85 -16.08
CA MET A 90 -11.93 -24.10 -14.77
C MET A 90 -12.05 -25.57 -14.36
N ALA A 91 -13.23 -26.18 -14.53
CA ALA A 91 -13.45 -27.60 -14.23
C ALA A 91 -12.55 -28.52 -15.08
N ASN A 92 -12.29 -28.12 -16.33
CA ASN A 92 -11.42 -28.85 -17.26
C ASN A 92 -9.93 -28.52 -17.14
N ASN A 93 -9.53 -27.60 -16.25
CA ASN A 93 -8.16 -27.07 -16.16
C ASN A 93 -7.60 -26.58 -17.52
N GLU A 94 -8.43 -25.88 -18.29
CA GLU A 94 -7.98 -25.34 -19.58
C GLU A 94 -7.21 -24.03 -19.41
N PHE A 95 -5.97 -24.00 -19.93
CA PHE A 95 -5.14 -22.80 -19.98
C PHE A 95 -4.82 -22.46 -21.44
N SER A 96 -5.62 -21.58 -22.04
CA SER A 96 -5.57 -21.23 -23.46
C SER A 96 -5.70 -19.72 -23.69
N GLU A 97 -5.41 -19.25 -24.91
CA GLU A 97 -5.57 -17.83 -25.27
C GLU A 97 -7.03 -17.37 -25.15
N ARG A 98 -8.00 -18.23 -25.52
CA ARG A 98 -9.44 -17.90 -25.37
C ARG A 98 -9.84 -17.70 -23.90
N VAL A 99 -9.20 -18.42 -22.98
CA VAL A 99 -9.41 -18.22 -21.53
C VAL A 99 -8.89 -16.86 -21.08
N LEU A 100 -7.80 -16.34 -21.65
CA LEU A 100 -7.35 -14.96 -21.36
C LEU A 100 -8.37 -13.92 -21.83
N GLY A 101 -8.95 -14.10 -23.02
CA GLY A 101 -10.04 -13.24 -23.51
C GLY A 101 -11.28 -13.30 -22.61
N LEU A 102 -11.68 -14.49 -22.18
CA LEU A 102 -12.80 -14.70 -21.26
C LEU A 102 -12.57 -14.02 -19.90
N THR A 103 -11.39 -14.20 -19.30
CA THR A 103 -11.07 -13.57 -18.01
C THR A 103 -11.03 -12.05 -18.11
N GLU A 104 -10.51 -11.49 -19.21
CA GLU A 104 -10.55 -10.05 -19.47
C GLU A 104 -12.00 -9.53 -19.55
N HIS A 105 -12.86 -10.23 -20.29
CA HIS A 105 -14.28 -9.86 -20.41
C HIS A 105 -14.95 -9.84 -19.03
N ILE A 106 -14.75 -10.88 -18.21
CA ILE A 106 -15.36 -10.96 -16.87
C ILE A 106 -14.78 -9.88 -15.94
N ILE A 107 -13.48 -9.61 -15.99
CA ILE A 107 -12.85 -8.55 -15.19
C ILE A 107 -13.42 -7.17 -15.55
N ASN A 108 -13.72 -6.92 -16.83
CA ASN A 108 -14.35 -5.67 -17.26
C ASN A 108 -15.77 -5.48 -16.69
N MET A 109 -16.50 -6.56 -16.43
CA MET A 109 -17.82 -6.54 -15.79
C MET A 109 -17.73 -6.51 -14.25
N ASN A 110 -16.83 -7.30 -13.67
CA ASN A 110 -16.65 -7.44 -12.23
C ASN A 110 -15.16 -7.57 -11.86
N PRO A 111 -14.43 -6.45 -11.70
CA PRO A 111 -13.01 -6.48 -11.38
C PRO A 111 -12.72 -6.96 -9.96
N ALA A 112 -13.74 -7.12 -9.09
CA ALA A 112 -13.56 -7.59 -7.72
C ALA A 112 -13.52 -9.12 -7.60
N HIS A 113 -13.79 -9.86 -8.69
CA HIS A 113 -13.88 -11.31 -8.65
C HIS A 113 -12.52 -12.00 -8.57
N TYR A 114 -12.01 -12.23 -7.35
CA TYR A 114 -10.66 -12.73 -7.10
C TYR A 114 -10.32 -14.08 -7.77
N THR A 115 -11.30 -14.99 -7.91
CA THR A 115 -11.09 -16.26 -8.62
C THR A 115 -10.70 -16.08 -10.08
N VAL A 116 -11.26 -15.08 -10.76
CA VAL A 116 -10.97 -14.78 -12.17
C VAL A 116 -9.52 -14.32 -12.32
N TRP A 117 -9.06 -13.45 -11.40
CA TRP A 117 -7.68 -12.98 -11.35
C TRP A 117 -6.68 -14.10 -11.08
N LEU A 118 -6.98 -14.97 -10.11
CA LEU A 118 -6.15 -16.13 -9.81
C LEU A 118 -6.04 -17.07 -11.02
N TYR A 119 -7.16 -17.33 -11.69
CA TYR A 119 -7.18 -18.19 -12.87
C TYR A 119 -6.42 -17.55 -14.03
N ARG A 120 -6.61 -16.24 -14.28
CA ARG A 120 -5.86 -15.48 -15.29
C ARG A 120 -4.35 -15.56 -15.06
N ALA A 121 -3.88 -15.30 -13.84
CA ALA A 121 -2.45 -15.39 -13.51
C ALA A 121 -1.87 -16.79 -13.76
N LYS A 122 -2.63 -17.84 -13.42
CA LYS A 122 -2.26 -19.22 -13.71
C LYS A 122 -2.21 -19.48 -15.22
N THR A 123 -3.21 -19.05 -15.98
CA THR A 123 -3.25 -19.19 -17.45
C THR A 123 -2.05 -18.52 -18.12
N ILE A 124 -1.70 -17.29 -17.71
CA ILE A 124 -0.52 -16.56 -18.20
C ILE A 124 0.76 -17.37 -17.99
N SER A 125 0.91 -17.94 -16.79
CA SER A 125 2.08 -18.76 -16.41
C SER A 125 2.17 -20.05 -17.24
N GLU A 126 1.07 -20.79 -17.39
CA GLU A 126 1.03 -22.05 -18.15
C GLU A 126 1.27 -21.83 -19.65
N LEU A 127 0.81 -20.71 -20.20
CA LEU A 127 1.06 -20.33 -21.59
C LEU A 127 2.48 -19.75 -21.82
N GLY A 128 3.18 -19.35 -20.76
CA GLY A 128 4.50 -18.71 -20.87
C GLY A 128 4.46 -17.36 -21.61
N LYS A 129 3.36 -16.61 -21.44
CA LYS A 129 3.18 -15.29 -22.08
C LYS A 129 4.20 -14.27 -21.55
N PRO A 130 4.64 -13.30 -22.37
CA PRO A 130 5.41 -12.16 -21.90
C PRO A 130 4.63 -11.41 -20.81
N LEU A 131 5.24 -11.24 -19.64
CA LEU A 131 4.60 -10.62 -18.49
C LEU A 131 4.46 -9.10 -18.68
N GLU A 132 5.33 -8.51 -19.49
CA GLU A 132 5.29 -7.10 -19.87
C GLU A 132 4.01 -6.76 -20.65
N ASP A 133 3.49 -7.71 -21.45
CA ASP A 133 2.24 -7.52 -22.16
C ASP A 133 1.03 -7.55 -21.21
N GLU A 134 1.10 -8.36 -20.16
CA GLU A 134 0.08 -8.34 -19.10
C GLU A 134 0.13 -7.02 -18.30
N ILE A 135 1.30 -6.47 -18.02
CA ILE A 135 1.41 -5.15 -17.37
C ILE A 135 0.81 -4.05 -18.26
N LYS A 136 1.10 -4.07 -19.57
CA LYS A 136 0.50 -3.12 -20.53
C LYS A 136 -1.03 -3.21 -20.55
N TRP A 137 -1.57 -4.43 -20.49
CA TRP A 137 -3.01 -4.65 -20.40
C TRP A 137 -3.59 -4.20 -19.05
N LEU A 138 -2.89 -4.44 -17.94
CA LEU A 138 -3.35 -4.12 -16.60
C LEU A 138 -3.39 -2.61 -16.33
N ASN A 139 -2.45 -1.83 -16.89
CA ASN A 139 -2.33 -0.39 -16.67
C ASN A 139 -3.65 0.39 -16.89
N PRO A 140 -4.34 0.32 -18.05
CA PRO A 140 -5.60 1.02 -18.25
C PRO A 140 -6.71 0.53 -17.31
N THR A 141 -6.76 -0.78 -17.01
CA THR A 141 -7.73 -1.37 -16.08
C THR A 141 -7.55 -0.82 -14.66
N ALA A 142 -6.31 -0.69 -14.21
CA ALA A 142 -5.98 -0.10 -12.90
C ALA A 142 -6.34 1.39 -12.81
N LEU A 143 -6.07 2.16 -13.87
CA LEU A 143 -6.43 3.59 -13.93
C LEU A 143 -7.95 3.82 -13.92
N LYS A 144 -8.73 2.85 -14.42
CA LYS A 144 -10.20 2.86 -14.36
C LYS A 144 -10.74 2.46 -12.99
N HIS A 145 -10.04 1.59 -12.26
CA HIS A 145 -10.51 0.98 -11.02
C HIS A 145 -9.50 1.18 -9.87
N LEU A 146 -9.31 2.44 -9.45
CA LEU A 146 -8.28 2.87 -8.50
C LEU A 146 -8.29 2.15 -7.14
N LYS A 147 -9.47 1.70 -6.68
CA LYS A 147 -9.70 1.14 -5.33
C LYS A 147 -10.14 -0.32 -5.38
N ASN A 148 -9.33 -1.15 -6.06
CA ASN A 148 -9.58 -2.57 -6.23
C ASN A 148 -8.39 -3.41 -5.73
N TYR A 149 -8.62 -4.27 -4.74
CA TYR A 149 -7.57 -5.11 -4.14
C TYR A 149 -6.95 -6.11 -5.14
N GLN A 150 -7.77 -6.68 -6.01
CA GLN A 150 -7.35 -7.76 -6.91
C GLN A 150 -6.37 -7.25 -7.97
N ILE A 151 -6.58 -6.04 -8.49
CA ILE A 151 -5.66 -5.38 -9.43
C ILE A 151 -4.27 -5.22 -8.83
N TRP A 152 -4.18 -4.70 -7.59
CA TRP A 152 -2.90 -4.50 -6.92
C TRP A 152 -2.21 -5.81 -6.58
N HIS A 153 -2.96 -6.81 -6.14
CA HIS A 153 -2.42 -8.14 -5.88
C HIS A 153 -1.93 -8.83 -7.16
N HIS A 154 -2.68 -8.71 -8.26
CA HIS A 154 -2.29 -9.23 -9.56
C HIS A 154 -1.04 -8.52 -10.07
N ARG A 155 -0.97 -7.19 -9.97
CA ARG A 155 0.23 -6.42 -10.32
C ARG A 155 1.45 -6.88 -9.53
N GLN A 156 1.33 -7.04 -8.20
CA GLN A 156 2.40 -7.60 -7.36
C GLN A 156 2.87 -8.96 -7.86
N THR A 157 1.94 -9.85 -8.19
CA THR A 157 2.25 -11.21 -8.69
C THR A 157 3.03 -11.16 -10.00
N ILE A 158 2.61 -10.32 -10.96
CA ILE A 158 3.27 -10.20 -12.26
C ILE A 158 4.65 -9.53 -12.13
N ILE A 159 4.77 -8.45 -11.35
CA ILE A 159 6.03 -7.74 -11.12
C ILE A 159 7.03 -8.59 -10.33
N ASP A 160 6.57 -9.38 -9.36
CA ASP A 160 7.42 -10.33 -8.64
C ASP A 160 8.00 -11.41 -9.58
N ALA A 161 7.17 -11.92 -10.49
CA ALA A 161 7.59 -12.89 -11.50
C ALA A 161 8.52 -12.30 -12.56
N LEU A 162 8.34 -11.03 -12.94
CA LEU A 162 9.27 -10.27 -13.79
C LEU A 162 10.63 -10.09 -13.09
N GLY A 163 10.61 -9.85 -11.77
CA GLY A 163 11.82 -9.64 -10.98
C GLY A 163 12.49 -8.28 -11.22
N SER A 164 11.75 -7.30 -11.76
CA SER A 164 12.21 -5.93 -12.00
C SER A 164 11.12 -4.91 -11.64
N PRO A 165 11.44 -3.79 -10.96
CA PRO A 165 10.50 -2.70 -10.69
C PRO A 165 10.48 -1.64 -11.82
N GLU A 166 11.07 -1.93 -12.98
CA GLU A 166 11.14 -0.98 -14.10
C GLU A 166 9.75 -0.51 -14.55
N GLY A 167 9.58 0.81 -14.71
CA GLY A 167 8.30 1.45 -15.06
C GLY A 167 7.30 1.60 -13.90
N GLU A 168 7.54 0.97 -12.75
CA GLU A 168 6.61 1.03 -11.62
C GLU A 168 6.56 2.41 -10.97
N ALA A 169 7.68 3.12 -10.91
CA ALA A 169 7.73 4.48 -10.35
C ALA A 169 6.80 5.44 -11.12
N ASP A 170 6.85 5.42 -12.46
CA ASP A 170 6.03 6.25 -13.33
C ASP A 170 4.55 5.87 -13.22
N PHE A 171 4.24 4.57 -13.18
CA PHE A 171 2.87 4.10 -13.03
C PHE A 171 2.27 4.50 -11.67
N VAL A 172 3.04 4.35 -10.58
CA VAL A 172 2.62 4.78 -9.25
C VAL A 172 2.37 6.28 -9.21
N SER A 173 3.23 7.10 -9.82
CA SER A 173 3.01 8.55 -9.93
C SER A 173 1.70 8.87 -10.64
N GLN A 174 1.42 8.25 -11.79
CA GLN A 174 0.15 8.43 -12.52
C GLN A 174 -1.07 8.06 -11.67
N MET A 175 -0.97 7.03 -10.83
CA MET A 175 -2.06 6.63 -9.95
C MET A 175 -2.28 7.64 -8.81
N LEU A 176 -1.20 8.19 -8.25
CA LEU A 176 -1.26 9.20 -7.18
C LEU A 176 -1.65 10.59 -7.70
N GLU A 177 -1.39 10.91 -8.96
CA GLU A 177 -1.95 12.11 -9.60
C GLU A 177 -3.48 12.09 -9.64
N LYS A 178 -4.10 10.90 -9.68
CA LYS A 178 -5.56 10.73 -9.64
C LYS A 178 -6.12 10.70 -8.22
N ASP A 179 -5.39 10.08 -7.29
CA ASP A 179 -5.76 9.99 -5.87
C ASP A 179 -4.49 9.92 -5.02
N GLU A 180 -4.00 11.10 -4.61
CA GLU A 180 -2.74 11.29 -3.88
C GLU A 180 -2.67 10.56 -2.53
N LYS A 181 -3.83 10.12 -2.02
CA LYS A 181 -3.98 9.46 -0.72
C LYS A 181 -4.45 8.01 -0.87
N ASN A 182 -4.38 7.45 -2.08
CA ASN A 182 -4.79 6.07 -2.33
C ASN A 182 -3.94 5.06 -1.54
N TYR A 183 -4.59 4.41 -0.57
CA TYR A 183 -3.93 3.48 0.35
C TYR A 183 -3.30 2.27 -0.35
N HIS A 184 -3.92 1.76 -1.41
CA HIS A 184 -3.38 0.62 -2.15
C HIS A 184 -2.09 0.99 -2.86
N VAL A 185 -2.05 2.19 -3.47
CA VAL A 185 -0.87 2.67 -4.19
C VAL A 185 0.31 2.86 -3.25
N TRP A 186 0.09 3.51 -2.09
CA TRP A 186 1.13 3.69 -1.08
C TRP A 186 1.61 2.37 -0.49
N SER A 187 0.70 1.44 -0.20
CA SER A 187 1.05 0.09 0.29
C SER A 187 1.85 -0.69 -0.75
N TYR A 188 1.47 -0.58 -2.03
CA TYR A 188 2.19 -1.18 -3.14
C TYR A 188 3.59 -0.57 -3.31
N ARG A 189 3.72 0.75 -3.17
CA ARG A 189 5.02 1.42 -3.24
C ARG A 189 5.95 0.98 -2.11
N GLN A 190 5.46 0.83 -0.88
CA GLN A 190 6.26 0.25 0.21
C GLN A 190 6.68 -1.19 -0.08
N TRP A 191 5.80 -2.00 -0.68
CA TRP A 191 6.15 -3.33 -1.13
C TRP A 191 7.28 -3.30 -2.18
N LEU A 192 7.23 -2.42 -3.17
CA LEU A 192 8.30 -2.26 -4.17
C LEU A 192 9.64 -1.94 -3.49
N VAL A 193 9.66 -0.96 -2.58
CA VAL A 193 10.87 -0.58 -1.85
C VAL A 193 11.46 -1.77 -1.10
N LYS A 194 10.63 -2.53 -0.38
CA LYS A 194 11.07 -3.72 0.34
C LYS A 194 11.53 -4.84 -0.58
N ARG A 195 10.79 -5.09 -1.66
CA ARG A 195 10.98 -6.25 -2.54
C ARG A 195 12.23 -6.12 -3.39
N PHE A 196 12.56 -4.89 -3.80
CA PHE A 196 13.69 -4.58 -4.68
C PHE A 196 14.80 -3.80 -3.98
N ASP A 197 14.76 -3.73 -2.65
CA ASP A 197 15.78 -3.08 -1.80
C ASP A 197 16.10 -1.63 -2.22
N LEU A 198 15.03 -0.82 -2.37
CA LEU A 198 15.13 0.56 -2.87
C LEU A 198 15.31 1.60 -1.75
N PHE A 199 15.57 1.18 -0.50
CA PHE A 199 15.65 2.08 0.66
C PHE A 199 16.74 3.16 0.56
N ASP A 200 17.85 2.83 -0.10
CA ASP A 200 19.01 3.71 -0.25
C ASP A 200 19.04 4.41 -1.62
N LYS A 201 17.96 4.31 -2.41
CA LYS A 201 17.82 5.00 -3.68
C LYS A 201 17.45 6.47 -3.43
N PRO A 202 18.30 7.45 -3.79
CA PRO A 202 18.01 8.86 -3.53
C PRO A 202 16.73 9.33 -4.23
N GLU A 203 16.40 8.74 -5.38
CA GLU A 203 15.22 9.07 -6.17
C GLU A 203 13.92 8.83 -5.38
N GLU A 204 13.88 7.81 -4.51
CA GLU A 204 12.69 7.48 -3.73
C GLU A 204 12.42 8.50 -2.61
N LEU A 205 13.50 8.95 -1.95
CA LEU A 205 13.40 10.00 -0.94
C LEU A 205 13.06 11.36 -1.58
N GLN A 206 13.73 11.71 -2.69
CA GLN A 206 13.47 12.94 -3.45
C GLN A 206 12.04 13.00 -3.97
N TRP A 207 11.53 11.88 -4.50
CA TRP A 207 10.14 11.82 -4.94
C TRP A 207 9.17 12.00 -3.76
N THR A 208 9.47 11.38 -2.61
CA THR A 208 8.65 11.57 -1.40
C THR A 208 8.67 13.03 -0.93
N GLU A 209 9.82 13.71 -1.03
CA GLU A 209 9.94 15.14 -0.75
C GLU A 209 9.06 15.97 -1.68
N SER A 210 9.06 15.67 -2.98
CA SER A 210 8.20 16.38 -3.95
C SER A 210 6.71 16.24 -3.62
N MET A 211 6.28 15.09 -3.10
CA MET A 211 4.89 14.87 -2.66
C MET A 211 4.55 15.70 -1.42
N ILE A 212 5.49 15.84 -0.48
CA ILE A 212 5.33 16.69 0.73
C ILE A 212 5.37 18.17 0.36
N ASP A 213 6.22 18.57 -0.58
CA ASP A 213 6.29 19.97 -1.04
C ASP A 213 5.02 20.38 -1.81
N ALA A 214 4.40 19.46 -2.55
CA ALA A 214 3.12 19.69 -3.21
C ALA A 214 1.95 19.80 -2.22
N ASP A 215 1.87 18.90 -1.22
CA ASP A 215 0.92 19.00 -0.10
C ASP A 215 1.61 18.61 1.21
N VAL A 216 1.99 19.62 2.00
CA VAL A 216 2.63 19.40 3.32
C VAL A 216 1.73 18.64 4.29
N ARG A 217 0.41 18.58 4.05
CA ARG A 217 -0.57 17.83 4.86
C ARG A 217 -0.77 16.39 4.37
N ASN A 218 -0.05 15.95 3.34
CA ASN A 218 -0.14 14.58 2.83
C ASN A 218 0.48 13.59 3.81
N ASN A 219 -0.34 13.09 4.74
CA ASN A 219 0.10 12.14 5.77
C ASN A 219 0.65 10.83 5.18
N SER A 220 0.20 10.42 4.00
CA SER A 220 0.71 9.22 3.33
C SER A 220 2.17 9.40 2.90
N ALA A 221 2.52 10.58 2.40
CA ALA A 221 3.90 10.93 2.06
C ALA A 221 4.80 11.01 3.30
N TRP A 222 4.33 11.63 4.39
CA TRP A 222 5.04 11.63 5.69
C TRP A 222 5.26 10.21 6.24
N ASN A 223 4.24 9.36 6.17
CA ASN A 223 4.35 7.95 6.56
C ASN A 223 5.36 7.21 5.69
N HIS A 224 5.36 7.45 4.38
CA HIS A 224 6.31 6.83 3.47
C HIS A 224 7.74 7.31 3.72
N ARG A 225 7.94 8.60 3.99
CA ARG A 225 9.24 9.13 4.43
C ARG A 225 9.74 8.42 5.68
N TYR A 226 8.86 8.23 6.68
CA TYR A 226 9.21 7.53 7.91
C TYR A 226 9.57 6.07 7.64
N TYR A 227 8.86 5.41 6.73
CA TYR A 227 9.15 4.05 6.29
C TYR A 227 10.55 3.94 5.66
N LEU A 228 10.94 4.89 4.80
CA LEU A 228 12.25 4.91 4.15
C LEU A 228 13.40 5.14 5.14
N VAL A 229 13.21 6.09 6.05
CA VAL A 229 14.27 6.54 6.96
C VAL A 229 14.41 5.62 8.18
N ILE A 230 13.29 5.15 8.74
CA ILE A 230 13.25 4.42 10.01
C ILE A 230 12.63 3.03 9.83
N GLY A 231 11.36 2.98 9.43
CA GLY A 231 10.48 1.82 9.63
C GLY A 231 10.86 0.58 8.84
N GLY A 232 11.45 0.73 7.66
CA GLY A 232 11.80 -0.38 6.77
C GLY A 232 13.16 -1.04 7.03
N ARG A 233 14.02 -0.44 7.87
CA ARG A 233 15.44 -0.83 8.04
C ARG A 233 15.71 -1.87 9.13
N LYS A 234 14.74 -2.75 9.42
CA LYS A 234 14.82 -3.81 10.46
C LYS A 234 15.09 -3.27 11.87
N GLY A 235 14.56 -2.10 12.21
CA GLY A 235 14.54 -1.59 13.59
C GLY A 235 15.89 -1.08 14.12
N LYS A 236 16.81 -0.66 13.25
CA LYS A 236 18.00 0.08 13.69
C LYS A 236 17.65 1.55 13.94
N ALA A 237 18.19 2.13 15.01
CA ALA A 237 18.13 3.57 15.24
C ALA A 237 18.79 4.32 14.06
N PRO A 238 18.26 5.50 13.67
CA PRO A 238 18.89 6.35 12.68
C PRO A 238 20.26 6.83 13.18
N SER A 239 21.18 7.13 12.26
CA SER A 239 22.42 7.81 12.65
C SER A 239 22.14 9.23 13.13
N GLU A 240 23.10 9.83 13.83
CA GLU A 240 23.00 11.21 14.31
C GLU A 240 22.78 12.20 13.15
N ASP A 241 23.52 12.03 12.04
CA ASP A 241 23.37 12.87 10.84
C ASP A 241 21.97 12.78 10.23
N VAL A 242 21.42 11.56 10.13
CA VAL A 242 20.06 11.34 9.61
C VAL A 242 19.04 11.96 10.55
N THR A 243 19.21 11.75 11.86
CA THR A 243 18.33 12.33 12.88
C THR A 243 18.28 13.84 12.80
N LYS A 244 19.45 14.49 12.74
CA LYS A 244 19.58 15.94 12.62
C LYS A 244 18.94 16.46 11.34
N ARG A 245 19.20 15.82 10.20
CA ARG A 245 18.59 16.16 8.92
C ARG A 245 17.06 16.10 8.99
N GLU A 246 16.51 15.02 9.52
CA GLU A 246 15.06 14.82 9.60
C GLU A 246 14.39 15.79 10.57
N ILE A 247 15.01 16.09 11.71
CA ILE A 247 14.49 17.11 12.64
C ILE A 247 14.42 18.47 11.95
N GLU A 248 15.50 18.92 11.30
CA GLU A 248 15.50 20.24 10.66
C GLU A 248 14.54 20.31 9.47
N TYR A 249 14.51 19.28 8.61
CA TYR A 249 13.51 19.19 7.52
C TYR A 249 12.07 19.30 8.04
N THR A 250 11.78 18.63 9.15
CA THR A 250 10.43 18.64 9.74
C THR A 250 10.10 19.99 10.38
N LYS A 251 11.07 20.65 11.03
CA LYS A 251 10.90 22.01 11.56
C LYS A 251 10.55 23.01 10.47
N GLU A 252 11.21 22.93 9.31
CA GLU A 252 10.88 23.78 8.15
C GLU A 252 9.44 23.54 7.68
N ALA A 253 9.00 22.28 7.60
CA ALA A 253 7.62 21.95 7.24
C ALA A 253 6.59 22.46 8.26
N ILE A 254 6.90 22.37 9.57
CA ILE A 254 6.04 22.91 10.64
C ILE A 254 5.94 24.43 10.52
N ARG A 255 7.03 25.15 10.24
CA ARG A 255 6.98 26.62 10.05
C ARG A 255 6.08 27.02 8.88
N LYS A 256 6.02 26.22 7.82
CA LYS A 256 5.09 26.45 6.70
C LYS A 256 3.61 26.27 7.09
N ALA A 257 3.32 25.32 8.00
CA ALA A 257 1.96 25.02 8.44
C ALA A 257 1.91 24.58 9.92
N PRO A 258 1.96 25.51 10.89
CA PRO A 258 2.12 25.18 12.31
C PRO A 258 1.02 24.29 12.90
N GLN A 259 -0.21 24.41 12.40
CA GLN A 259 -1.37 23.62 12.84
C GLN A 259 -1.53 22.29 12.05
N ASN A 260 -0.57 21.91 11.21
CA ASN A 260 -0.61 20.64 10.49
C ASN A 260 -0.09 19.48 11.37
N GLN A 261 -0.94 18.51 11.68
CA GLN A 261 -0.60 17.41 12.56
C GLN A 261 0.48 16.45 12.00
N SER A 262 0.53 16.23 10.68
CA SER A 262 1.41 15.23 10.07
C SER A 262 2.90 15.44 10.38
N PRO A 263 3.50 16.63 10.18
CA PRO A 263 4.90 16.85 10.53
C PRO A 263 5.16 16.83 12.04
N TRP A 264 4.21 17.24 12.90
CA TRP A 264 4.36 17.06 14.36
C TRP A 264 4.45 15.58 14.75
N ASN A 265 3.55 14.76 14.22
CA ASN A 265 3.56 13.31 14.43
C ASN A 265 4.86 12.68 13.89
N TYR A 266 5.33 13.13 12.72
CA TYR A 266 6.58 12.68 12.14
C TYR A 266 7.77 13.02 13.04
N LEU A 267 7.85 14.27 13.52
CA LEU A 267 8.91 14.72 14.43
C LEU A 267 8.94 13.87 15.71
N MET A 268 7.77 13.56 16.29
CA MET A 268 7.68 12.68 17.45
C MET A 268 8.17 11.26 17.15
N GLY A 269 7.85 10.75 15.94
CA GLY A 269 8.36 9.47 15.46
C GLY A 269 9.89 9.45 15.36
N ILE A 270 10.50 10.51 14.82
CA ILE A 270 11.95 10.64 14.71
C ILE A 270 12.62 10.70 16.08
N LEU A 271 12.11 11.53 17.00
CA LEU A 271 12.66 11.61 18.36
C LEU A 271 12.61 10.26 19.07
N ARG A 272 11.47 9.54 18.97
CA ARG A 272 11.33 8.21 19.54
C ARG A 272 12.31 7.21 18.93
N ALA A 273 12.47 7.21 17.61
CA ALA A 273 13.37 6.30 16.92
C ALA A 273 14.86 6.58 17.23
N ALA A 274 15.20 7.84 17.49
CA ALA A 274 16.54 8.27 17.90
C ALA A 274 16.76 8.24 19.42
N GLU A 275 15.78 7.78 20.20
CA GLU A 275 15.81 7.76 21.67
C GLU A 275 16.10 9.14 22.30
N LEU A 276 15.65 10.22 21.64
CA LEU A 276 15.78 11.58 22.12
C LEU A 276 14.57 12.00 22.98
N PRO A 277 14.78 12.73 24.08
CA PRO A 277 13.67 13.24 24.88
C PRO A 277 12.91 14.34 24.12
N LYS A 278 11.61 14.48 24.41
CA LYS A 278 10.78 15.56 23.82
C LYS A 278 11.32 16.95 24.17
N SER A 279 11.98 17.10 25.31
CA SER A 279 12.62 18.35 25.74
C SER A 279 13.70 18.85 24.76
N ALA A 280 14.27 17.97 23.92
CA ALA A 280 15.23 18.36 22.88
C ALA A 280 14.68 19.35 21.85
N ILE A 281 13.36 19.43 21.71
CA ILE A 281 12.67 20.36 20.78
C ILE A 281 11.79 21.38 21.51
N LYS A 282 11.94 21.53 22.84
CA LYS A 282 11.13 22.47 23.65
C LYS A 282 11.20 23.90 23.10
N SER A 283 12.41 24.40 22.83
CA SER A 283 12.63 25.75 22.31
C SER A 283 11.95 25.99 20.96
N PHE A 284 11.87 24.95 20.12
CA PHE A 284 11.16 25.02 18.86
C PHE A 284 9.64 25.02 19.07
N ALA A 285 9.12 24.19 19.98
CA ALA A 285 7.69 24.16 20.29
C ALA A 285 7.19 25.52 20.84
N THR A 286 8.02 26.21 21.64
CA THR A 286 7.71 27.56 22.15
C THR A 286 7.64 28.64 21.06
N GLU A 287 8.14 28.39 19.84
CA GLU A 287 7.90 29.30 18.70
C GLU A 287 6.42 29.38 18.31
N PHE A 288 5.59 28.39 18.68
CA PHE A 288 4.19 28.27 18.23
C PHE A 288 3.17 28.23 19.36
N ALA A 289 3.59 28.14 20.61
CA ALA A 289 2.72 28.12 21.77
C ALA A 289 3.47 28.64 23.00
N ASP A 290 2.89 29.64 23.67
CA ASP A 290 3.36 30.11 24.97
C ASP A 290 2.19 30.08 25.96
N ILE A 291 2.35 29.32 27.05
CA ILE A 291 1.35 29.23 28.11
C ILE A 291 1.19 30.55 28.88
N GLN A 292 2.17 31.45 28.84
CA GLN A 292 2.09 32.78 29.46
C GLN A 292 1.32 33.77 28.60
N SER A 293 1.26 33.54 27.29
CA SER A 293 0.49 34.32 26.32
C SER A 293 -0.60 33.44 25.70
N PRO A 294 -1.68 33.12 26.47
CA PRO A 294 -2.71 32.17 26.04
C PRO A 294 -3.55 32.64 24.85
N ASP A 295 -3.34 33.88 24.38
CA ASP A 295 -3.93 34.41 23.15
C ASP A 295 -3.04 34.17 21.91
N ASP A 296 -1.75 33.89 22.11
CA ASP A 296 -0.72 33.78 21.06
C ASP A 296 -0.27 32.32 20.82
N VAL A 297 -1.21 31.37 20.84
CA VAL A 297 -0.95 29.98 20.44
C VAL A 297 -1.35 29.77 18.98
N TYR A 298 -0.35 29.47 18.15
CA TYR A 298 -0.47 29.22 16.72
C TYR A 298 -0.52 27.73 16.37
N SER A 299 -0.22 26.85 17.33
CA SER A 299 -0.32 25.40 17.17
C SER A 299 -0.79 24.69 18.44
N SER A 300 -1.95 24.05 18.37
CA SER A 300 -2.43 23.17 19.46
C SER A 300 -1.55 21.91 19.60
N HIS A 301 -0.86 21.50 18.53
CA HIS A 301 0.10 20.39 18.58
C HIS A 301 1.38 20.76 19.33
N ALA A 302 1.85 22.00 19.17
CA ALA A 302 2.96 22.51 19.99
C ALA A 302 2.57 22.59 21.46
N LEU A 303 1.34 23.04 21.76
CA LEU A 303 0.83 23.11 23.13
C LEU A 303 0.70 21.73 23.79
N ASP A 304 0.22 20.72 23.04
CA ASP A 304 0.18 19.31 23.47
C ASP A 304 1.59 18.78 23.79
N LEU A 305 2.55 19.00 22.89
CA LEU A 305 3.95 18.64 23.12
C LEU A 305 4.55 19.33 24.35
N LEU A 306 4.27 20.62 24.56
CA LEU A 306 4.74 21.36 25.72
C LEU A 306 4.14 20.82 27.02
N ALA A 307 2.87 20.41 27.01
CA ALA A 307 2.26 19.76 28.16
C ALA A 307 3.03 18.50 28.58
N ASP A 308 3.44 17.66 27.62
CA ASP A 308 4.26 16.47 27.89
C ASP A 308 5.61 16.84 28.51
N ILE A 309 6.28 17.83 27.92
CA ILE A 309 7.61 18.28 28.38
C ILE A 309 7.53 18.84 29.80
N TYR A 310 6.54 19.68 30.09
CA TYR A 310 6.34 20.24 31.42
C TYR A 310 5.95 19.17 32.46
N ALA A 311 5.23 18.11 32.05
CA ALA A 311 4.88 17.01 32.94
C ALA A 311 6.09 16.17 33.37
N GLU A 312 7.10 16.05 32.50
CA GLU A 312 8.36 15.34 32.77
C GLU A 312 9.40 16.21 33.52
N GLU A 313 9.27 17.53 33.46
CA GLU A 313 10.17 18.47 34.16
C GLU A 313 9.89 18.55 35.67
N GLU A 314 10.98 18.57 36.45
CA GLU A 314 10.89 18.67 37.90
C GLU A 314 10.20 19.98 38.32
N ASN A 315 9.20 19.88 39.20
CA ASN A 315 8.40 21.01 39.71
C ASN A 315 7.64 21.83 38.65
N ASN A 316 7.39 21.31 37.44
CA ASN A 316 6.71 22.07 36.38
C ASN A 316 5.29 21.58 36.03
N LYS A 317 4.67 20.80 36.94
CA LYS A 317 3.33 20.24 36.74
C LYS A 317 2.24 21.30 36.54
N GLU A 318 2.36 22.45 37.20
CA GLU A 318 1.41 23.55 37.04
C GLU A 318 1.37 24.08 35.59
N SER A 319 2.53 24.17 34.93
CA SER A 319 2.61 24.55 33.52
C SER A 319 1.97 23.50 32.60
N ALA A 320 2.14 22.21 32.92
CA ALA A 320 1.48 21.12 32.21
C ALA A 320 -0.05 21.19 32.36
N GLU A 321 -0.55 21.42 33.58
CA GLU A 321 -1.99 21.61 33.85
C GLU A 321 -2.55 22.79 33.05
N LYS A 322 -1.86 23.94 33.05
CA LYS A 322 -2.25 25.13 32.29
C LYS A 322 -2.33 24.87 30.79
N ALA A 323 -1.35 24.16 30.23
CA ALA A 323 -1.37 23.79 28.81
C ALA A 323 -2.54 22.86 28.47
N LEU A 324 -2.81 21.85 29.31
CA LEU A 324 -3.93 20.92 29.14
C LEU A 324 -5.28 21.61 29.28
N ASP A 325 -5.41 22.57 30.17
CA ASP A 325 -6.63 23.37 30.33
C ASP A 325 -6.89 24.27 29.11
N LEU A 326 -5.85 24.89 28.55
CA LEU A 326 -5.96 25.66 27.32
C LEU A 326 -6.37 24.79 26.12
N LEU A 327 -5.87 23.55 26.04
CA LEU A 327 -6.32 22.58 25.04
C LEU A 327 -7.79 22.21 25.23
N ALA A 328 -8.19 21.89 26.46
CA ALA A 328 -9.57 21.48 26.79
C ALA A 328 -10.62 22.57 26.55
N THR A 329 -10.25 23.83 26.78
CA THR A 329 -11.22 24.93 26.81
C THR A 329 -11.20 25.80 25.56
N ARG A 330 -10.06 25.94 24.88
CA ARG A 330 -9.89 26.90 23.78
C ARG A 330 -9.39 26.28 22.49
N TYR A 331 -8.28 25.53 22.54
CA TYR A 331 -7.55 25.16 21.33
C TYR A 331 -7.94 23.82 20.73
N ASP A 332 -8.57 22.94 21.50
CA ASP A 332 -9.03 21.63 21.06
C ASP A 332 -10.19 21.07 21.91
N PRO A 333 -11.30 21.83 22.05
CA PRO A 333 -12.40 21.48 22.96
C PRO A 333 -13.13 20.19 22.59
N ILE A 334 -13.02 19.74 21.34
CA ILE A 334 -13.59 18.46 20.89
C ILE A 334 -12.99 17.26 21.64
N ARG A 335 -11.74 17.38 22.14
CA ARG A 335 -11.06 16.37 22.96
C ARG A 335 -10.96 16.79 24.43
N ALA A 336 -11.81 17.69 24.93
CA ALA A 336 -11.78 18.15 26.32
C ALA A 336 -11.74 17.00 27.36
N ASN A 337 -12.52 15.93 27.14
CA ASN A 337 -12.51 14.75 28.02
C ASN A 337 -11.15 14.04 28.05
N TYR A 338 -10.46 13.99 26.91
CA TYR A 338 -9.11 13.41 26.82
C TYR A 338 -8.10 14.29 27.57
N TRP A 339 -8.15 15.61 27.37
CA TRP A 339 -7.24 16.54 28.08
C TRP A 339 -7.46 16.54 29.59
N ASN A 340 -8.71 16.53 30.04
CA ASN A 340 -9.05 16.40 31.46
C ASN A 340 -8.58 15.05 32.05
N TYR A 341 -8.67 13.98 31.27
CA TYR A 341 -8.10 12.67 31.65
C TYR A 341 -6.58 12.76 31.81
N ARG A 342 -5.85 13.31 30.82
CA ARG A 342 -4.38 13.49 30.90
C ARG A 342 -3.98 14.36 32.09
N LYS A 343 -4.71 15.44 32.35
CA LYS A 343 -4.49 16.32 33.50
C LYS A 343 -4.60 15.54 34.82
N GLY A 344 -5.59 14.66 34.93
CA GLY A 344 -5.74 13.78 36.08
C GLY A 344 -4.55 12.83 36.32
N LEU A 345 -3.77 12.48 35.28
CA LEU A 345 -2.59 11.62 35.40
C LEU A 345 -1.40 12.34 36.05
N LEU A 346 -1.31 13.68 35.96
CA LEU A 346 -0.20 14.45 36.55
C LEU A 346 -0.09 14.30 38.09
N SER A 347 -1.23 14.03 38.74
CA SER A 347 -1.34 13.81 40.18
C SER A 347 -0.91 12.40 40.64
N LYS A 348 -0.79 11.44 39.72
CA LYS A 348 -0.43 10.06 40.04
C LYS A 348 1.09 9.86 39.93
N PRO A 349 1.78 9.36 40.96
CA PRO A 349 3.19 9.02 40.83
C PRO A 349 3.36 7.84 39.84
N GLY A 350 4.06 8.07 38.73
CA GLY A 350 4.66 7.00 37.90
C GLY A 350 3.94 6.57 36.62
N VAL A 351 2.98 7.34 36.08
CA VAL A 351 2.45 7.06 34.73
C VAL A 351 2.80 8.25 33.84
N ALA A 352 3.70 8.05 32.87
CA ALA A 352 3.98 9.04 31.83
C ALA A 352 2.65 9.40 31.12
N ALA A 353 2.35 10.70 31.07
CA ALA A 353 1.09 11.26 30.59
C ALA A 353 0.96 11.26 29.07
#